data_AF-A0A7K2VKI6-F1
#
_entry.id   AF-A0A7K2VKI6-F1
#
_cell.length_a   1.000
_cell.length_b   1.000
_cell.length_c   1.000
_cell.angle_alpha   90.00
_cell.angle_beta   90.00
_cell.angle_gamma   90.00
#
_symmetry.space_group_name_H-M   'P 1'
#
loop_
_entity.id
_entity.type
_entity.pdbx_description
1 polymer ?
#
loop_
_entity_poly.entity_id
_entity_poly.type
_entity_poly.pdbx_seq_one_letter_code
_entity_poly.pdbx_strand_id
1 'polypeptide(L)'
;GNIEQSAEDMLRGCAQLRPNAARAEYRAWLAARTVGGAVGQLLDAARGDDALLRGLAFEALRVVGAPAEHEVRAVVAEPALRPYALLWLAEYDGVDPEDAHEVLTREEATWLWVDTAAAVADHGETDMLVRHLEAAVQPTVPALLEEVRSVGHPRTVQVLVALAAAHPDPALAKAVRRAAFQVHTGG
;
A
#
# COMPACT_ATOMS: atom_id res chain seq x y z
N GLY A 1 -3.17 24.68 1.83
CA GLY A 1 -2.49 24.21 3.05
C GLY A 1 -3.47 23.37 3.82
N ASN A 2 -3.11 22.12 4.11
CA ASN A 2 -4.01 21.13 4.70
C ASN A 2 -3.98 21.14 6.25
N ILE A 3 -3.42 22.19 6.86
CA ILE A 3 -3.06 22.23 8.28
C ILE A 3 -4.26 21.95 9.20
N GLU A 4 -5.46 22.41 8.86
CA GLU A 4 -6.68 22.24 9.68
C GLU A 4 -7.46 20.96 9.35
N GLN A 5 -7.04 20.20 8.32
CA GLN A 5 -7.79 19.06 7.79
C GLN A 5 -7.64 17.79 8.64
N SER A 6 -8.54 16.82 8.45
CA SER A 6 -8.33 15.46 8.92
C SER A 6 -7.03 14.87 8.35
N ALA A 7 -6.49 13.80 8.96
CA ALA A 7 -5.35 13.09 8.36
C ALA A 7 -5.69 12.59 6.95
N GLU A 8 -6.88 12.01 6.78
CA GLU A 8 -7.36 11.47 5.51
C GLU A 8 -7.38 12.53 4.40
N ASP A 9 -7.97 13.69 4.67
CA ASP A 9 -8.06 14.79 3.68
C ASP A 9 -6.69 15.43 3.41
N MET A 10 -5.83 15.51 4.43
CA MET A 10 -4.45 15.95 4.25
C MET A 10 -3.68 14.99 3.32
N LEU A 11 -3.80 13.68 3.54
CA LEU A 11 -3.14 12.67 2.73
C LEU A 11 -3.66 12.68 1.29
N ARG A 12 -4.98 12.79 1.08
CA ARG A 12 -5.57 13.00 -0.26
C ARG A 12 -5.02 14.24 -0.94
N GLY A 13 -4.90 15.35 -0.21
CA GLY A 13 -4.31 16.58 -0.74
C GLY A 13 -2.84 16.43 -1.12
N CYS A 14 -2.13 15.45 -0.54
CA CYS A 14 -0.73 15.15 -0.83
C CYS A 14 -0.53 14.14 -1.96
N ALA A 15 -1.55 13.35 -2.31
CA ALA A 15 -1.46 12.26 -3.30
C ALA A 15 -0.86 12.66 -4.65
N GLN A 16 -1.12 13.90 -5.10
CA GLN A 16 -0.66 14.42 -6.39
C GLN A 16 0.59 15.31 -6.28
N LEU A 17 1.17 15.42 -5.08
CA LEU A 17 2.35 16.23 -4.84
C LEU A 17 3.63 15.43 -5.11
N ARG A 18 4.67 16.14 -5.52
CA ARG A 18 6.03 15.56 -5.54
C ARG A 18 6.46 15.19 -4.11
N PRO A 19 7.29 14.16 -3.90
CA PRO A 19 7.63 13.65 -2.55
C PRO A 19 8.09 14.73 -1.55
N ASN A 20 8.96 15.65 -1.98
CA ASN A 20 9.44 16.72 -1.11
C ASN A 20 8.35 17.72 -0.69
N ALA A 21 7.36 17.96 -1.57
CA ALA A 21 6.22 18.82 -1.29
C ALA A 21 5.22 18.14 -0.36
N ALA A 22 4.90 16.85 -0.59
CA ALA A 22 4.10 16.04 0.32
C ALA A 22 4.72 16.02 1.73
N ARG A 23 6.04 15.77 1.83
CA ARG A 23 6.75 15.79 3.11
C ARG A 23 6.69 17.16 3.82
N ALA A 24 6.63 18.25 3.07
CA ALA A 24 6.45 19.59 3.65
C ALA A 24 5.04 19.78 4.21
N GLU A 25 4.00 19.33 3.51
CA GLU A 25 2.62 19.33 4.00
C GLU A 25 2.47 18.42 5.24
N TYR A 26 3.09 17.24 5.26
CA TYR A 26 3.10 16.36 6.45
C TYR A 26 3.67 17.09 7.66
N ARG A 27 4.84 17.73 7.51
CA ARG A 27 5.45 18.50 8.61
C ARG A 27 4.57 19.67 9.08
N ALA A 28 3.95 20.40 8.15
CA ALA A 28 3.06 21.50 8.48
C ALA A 28 1.81 21.03 9.23
N TRP A 29 1.22 19.91 8.80
CA TRP A 29 0.08 19.28 9.45
C TRP A 29 0.46 18.74 10.84
N LEU A 30 1.61 18.09 10.98
CA LEU A 30 2.10 17.58 12.27
C LEU A 30 2.35 18.71 13.28
N ALA A 31 2.87 19.86 12.84
CA ALA A 31 3.19 20.99 13.72
C ALA A 31 1.97 21.63 14.42
N ALA A 32 0.76 21.38 13.93
CA ALA A 32 -0.48 21.94 14.48
C ALA A 32 -1.19 21.00 15.49
N ARG A 33 -0.59 19.85 15.83
CA ARG A 33 -1.25 18.78 16.61
C ARG A 33 -0.32 18.20 17.68
N THR A 34 -0.90 17.49 18.65
CA THR A 34 -0.11 16.62 19.54
C THR A 34 0.37 15.41 18.76
N VAL A 35 1.57 14.91 19.10
CA VAL A 35 2.19 13.78 18.40
C VAL A 35 1.30 12.53 18.47
N GLY A 36 0.81 12.15 19.66
CA GLY A 36 -0.07 11.00 19.82
C GLY A 36 -1.38 11.14 19.04
N GLY A 37 -1.98 12.34 19.02
CA GLY A 37 -3.19 12.60 18.23
C GLY A 37 -2.96 12.50 16.73
N ALA A 38 -1.79 12.95 16.25
CA ALA A 38 -1.40 12.82 14.85
C ALA A 38 -1.14 11.36 14.45
N VAL A 39 -0.40 10.61 15.27
CA VAL A 39 -0.10 9.18 15.02
C VAL A 39 -1.40 8.37 14.97
N GLY A 40 -2.31 8.58 15.93
CA GLY A 40 -3.61 7.91 15.94
C GLY A 40 -4.42 8.20 14.67
N GLN A 41 -4.53 9.46 14.27
CA GLN A 41 -5.25 9.83 13.04
C GLN A 41 -4.62 9.25 11.76
N LEU A 42 -3.29 9.17 11.68
CA LEU A 42 -2.61 8.55 10.55
C LEU A 42 -2.87 7.05 10.49
N LEU A 43 -2.82 6.35 11.63
CA LEU A 43 -3.14 4.92 11.70
C LEU A 43 -4.61 4.65 11.38
N ASP A 44 -5.53 5.51 11.84
CA ASP A 44 -6.95 5.40 11.50
C ASP A 44 -7.19 5.60 10.01
N ALA A 45 -6.55 6.60 9.39
CA ALA A 45 -6.59 6.76 7.94
C ALA A 45 -6.01 5.53 7.22
N ALA A 46 -4.92 4.96 7.74
CA ALA A 46 -4.30 3.76 7.20
C ALA A 46 -5.20 2.53 7.30
N ARG A 47 -6.13 2.45 8.27
CA ARG A 47 -7.08 1.32 8.39
C ARG A 47 -8.19 1.33 7.35
N GLY A 48 -8.43 2.47 6.70
CA GLY A 48 -9.46 2.61 5.68
C GLY A 48 -9.26 1.70 4.46
N ASP A 49 -10.20 1.75 3.53
CA ASP A 49 -10.21 0.90 2.32
C ASP A 49 -9.34 1.44 1.17
N ASP A 50 -8.82 2.67 1.30
CA ASP A 50 -8.00 3.32 0.28
C ASP A 50 -6.52 2.95 0.45
N ALA A 51 -6.05 2.09 -0.44
CA ALA A 51 -4.67 1.59 -0.46
C ALA A 51 -3.63 2.71 -0.61
N LEU A 52 -3.95 3.77 -1.36
CA LEU A 52 -3.05 4.91 -1.51
C LEU A 52 -2.89 5.64 -0.16
N LEU A 53 -4.00 5.90 0.53
CA LEU A 53 -3.96 6.56 1.83
C LEU A 53 -3.23 5.73 2.87
N ARG A 54 -3.34 4.39 2.82
CA ARG A 54 -2.56 3.48 3.67
C ARG A 54 -1.06 3.67 3.47
N GLY A 55 -0.58 3.68 2.23
CA GLY A 55 0.83 3.96 1.93
C GLY A 55 1.28 5.35 2.40
N LEU A 56 0.53 6.40 2.05
CA LEU A 56 0.87 7.79 2.41
C LEU A 56 0.85 8.01 3.93
N ALA A 57 -0.04 7.35 4.67
CA ALA A 57 -0.06 7.42 6.13
C ALA A 57 1.25 6.89 6.73
N PHE A 58 1.79 5.78 6.21
CA PHE A 58 3.07 5.25 6.65
C PHE A 58 4.27 6.09 6.19
N GLU A 59 4.18 6.83 5.07
CA GLU A 59 5.16 7.87 4.74
C GLU A 59 5.13 9.02 5.76
N ALA A 60 3.94 9.48 6.15
CA ALA A 60 3.79 10.52 7.15
C ALA A 60 4.29 10.05 8.53
N LEU A 61 4.06 8.79 8.91
CA LEU A 61 4.61 8.20 10.14
C LEU A 61 6.15 8.18 10.15
N ARG A 62 6.82 8.01 8.99
CA ARG A 62 8.29 8.17 8.90
C ARG A 62 8.74 9.60 9.17
N VAL A 63 7.91 10.60 8.88
CA VAL A 63 8.19 12.00 9.24
C VAL A 63 8.06 12.22 10.75
N VAL A 64 7.16 11.50 11.42
CA VAL A 64 7.04 11.52 12.90
C VAL A 64 8.28 10.90 13.54
N GLY A 65 8.72 9.74 13.05
CA GLY A 65 9.91 9.04 13.54
C GLY A 65 9.68 8.35 14.89
N ALA A 66 10.69 8.37 15.77
CA ALA A 66 10.71 7.62 17.03
C ALA A 66 9.44 7.69 17.90
N PRO A 67 8.75 8.84 18.05
CA PRO A 67 7.52 8.89 18.83
C PRO A 67 6.36 8.03 18.32
N ALA A 68 6.40 7.57 17.06
CA ALA A 68 5.37 6.71 16.49
C ALA A 68 5.63 5.21 16.74
N GLU A 69 6.84 4.84 17.19
CA GLU A 69 7.31 3.44 17.23
C GLU A 69 6.37 2.51 18.00
N HIS A 70 5.93 2.92 19.19
CA HIS A 70 5.05 2.11 20.03
C HIS A 70 3.73 1.77 19.33
N GLU A 71 3.11 2.78 18.74
CA GLU A 71 1.82 2.63 18.04
C GLU A 71 1.98 1.83 16.74
N VAL A 72 3.08 2.04 16.00
CA VAL A 72 3.38 1.25 14.80
C VAL A 72 3.59 -0.23 15.16
N ARG A 73 4.29 -0.52 16.26
CA ARG A 73 4.48 -1.89 16.74
C ARG A 73 3.16 -2.54 17.15
N ALA A 74 2.24 -1.79 17.73
CA ALA A 74 0.92 -2.29 18.13
C ALA A 74 0.08 -2.76 16.94
N VAL A 75 0.18 -2.10 15.78
CA VAL A 75 -0.61 -2.44 14.58
C VAL A 75 -0.01 -3.56 13.72
N VAL A 76 1.14 -4.13 14.08
CA VAL A 76 1.76 -5.28 13.39
C VAL A 76 0.85 -6.51 13.38
N ALA A 77 -0.09 -6.61 14.33
CA ALA A 77 -1.08 -7.68 14.39
C ALA A 77 -2.29 -7.45 13.46
N GLU A 78 -2.45 -6.25 12.90
CA GLU A 78 -3.56 -5.93 11.99
C GLU A 78 -3.17 -6.32 10.56
N PRO A 79 -3.86 -7.29 9.92
CA PRO A 79 -3.41 -7.83 8.62
C PRO A 79 -3.20 -6.76 7.55
N ALA A 80 -4.08 -5.75 7.49
CA ALA A 80 -3.99 -4.70 6.48
C ALA A 80 -2.84 -3.71 6.70
N LEU A 81 -2.38 -3.54 7.95
CA LEU A 81 -1.30 -2.62 8.28
C LEU A 81 0.04 -3.32 8.41
N ARG A 82 0.02 -4.63 8.61
CA ARG A 82 1.18 -5.44 8.97
C ARG A 82 2.37 -5.28 8.01
N PRO A 83 2.25 -5.40 6.67
CA PRO A 83 3.40 -5.23 5.79
C PRO A 83 4.00 -3.82 5.88
N TYR A 84 3.15 -2.80 5.99
CA TYR A 84 3.59 -1.41 6.14
C TYR A 84 4.30 -1.15 7.48
N ALA A 85 3.76 -1.70 8.57
CA ALA A 85 4.33 -1.60 9.91
C ALA A 85 5.68 -2.30 10.01
N LEU A 86 5.81 -3.49 9.41
CA LEU A 86 7.08 -4.22 9.37
C LEU A 86 8.16 -3.44 8.61
N LEU A 87 7.83 -2.88 7.44
CA LEU A 87 8.76 -2.04 6.68
C LEU A 87 9.14 -0.75 7.42
N TRP A 88 8.17 -0.13 8.10
CA TRP A 88 8.43 1.05 8.92
C TRP A 88 9.38 0.74 10.08
N LEU A 89 9.15 -0.39 10.78
CA LEU A 89 10.00 -0.83 11.90
C LEU A 89 11.39 -1.23 11.42
N ALA A 90 11.52 -1.88 10.27
CA ALA A 90 12.82 -2.23 9.69
C ALA A 90 13.66 -0.97 9.41
N GLU A 91 13.07 0.04 8.75
CA GLU A 91 13.75 1.32 8.51
C GLU A 91 14.09 2.03 9.83
N TYR A 92 13.18 2.00 10.81
CA TYR A 92 13.40 2.58 12.13
C TYR A 92 14.56 1.90 12.88
N ASP A 93 14.66 0.57 12.79
CA ASP A 93 15.72 -0.24 13.39
C ASP A 93 17.05 -0.15 12.61
N GLY A 94 17.08 0.60 11.51
CA GLY A 94 18.29 0.89 10.73
C GLY A 94 18.65 -0.18 9.70
N VAL A 95 17.69 -1.01 9.29
CA VAL A 95 17.86 -1.93 8.14
C VAL A 95 18.10 -1.10 6.88
N ASP A 96 19.02 -1.56 6.03
CA ASP A 96 19.29 -0.91 4.75
C ASP A 96 18.00 -0.88 3.91
N PRO A 97 17.62 0.26 3.30
CA PRO A 97 16.46 0.32 2.41
C PRO A 97 16.45 -0.73 1.29
N GLU A 98 17.63 -1.16 0.81
CA GLU A 98 17.73 -2.23 -0.19
C GLU A 98 17.31 -3.59 0.38
N ASP A 99 17.55 -3.83 1.68
CA ASP A 99 17.26 -5.09 2.37
C ASP A 99 15.91 -5.07 3.11
N ALA A 100 15.28 -3.91 3.26
CA ALA A 100 14.06 -3.75 4.04
C ALA A 100 12.92 -4.69 3.60
N HIS A 101 12.86 -5.04 2.32
CA HIS A 101 11.86 -5.98 1.79
C HIS A 101 12.04 -7.42 2.29
N GLU A 102 13.23 -7.81 2.76
CA GLU A 102 13.52 -9.16 3.26
C GLU A 102 12.86 -9.45 4.62
N VAL A 103 12.41 -8.41 5.34
CA VAL A 103 11.67 -8.58 6.61
C VAL A 103 10.25 -9.11 6.39
N LEU A 104 9.75 -9.04 5.16
CA LEU A 104 8.44 -9.55 4.78
C LEU A 104 8.56 -11.03 4.42
N THR A 105 7.65 -11.83 4.96
CA THR A 105 7.36 -13.14 4.40
C THR A 105 6.87 -12.99 2.96
N ARG A 106 6.96 -14.09 2.20
CA ARG A 106 6.47 -14.11 0.82
C ARG A 106 4.98 -13.74 0.71
N GLU A 107 4.17 -14.19 1.66
CA GLU A 107 2.74 -13.86 1.72
C GLU A 107 2.50 -12.37 1.98
N GLU A 108 3.22 -11.77 2.93
CA GLU A 108 3.13 -10.33 3.24
C GLU A 108 3.62 -9.45 2.07
N ALA A 109 4.70 -9.86 1.40
CA ALA A 109 5.20 -9.17 0.22
C ALA A 109 4.17 -9.20 -0.93
N THR A 110 3.50 -10.34 -1.13
CA THR A 110 2.45 -10.46 -2.15
C THR A 110 1.18 -9.72 -1.75
N TRP A 111 0.81 -9.70 -0.47
CA TRP A 111 -0.29 -8.86 0.03
C TRP A 111 -0.03 -7.38 -0.27
N LEU A 112 1.18 -6.87 0.04
CA LEU A 112 1.59 -5.50 -0.25
C LEU A 112 1.64 -5.20 -1.76
N TRP A 113 2.04 -6.19 -2.56
CA TRP A 113 2.01 -6.07 -4.02
C TRP A 113 0.57 -5.86 -4.54
N VAL A 114 -0.43 -6.56 -3.96
CA VAL A 114 -1.84 -6.36 -4.31
C VAL A 114 -2.34 -4.99 -3.83
N ASP A 115 -1.99 -4.54 -2.62
CA ASP A 115 -2.42 -3.22 -2.12
C ASP A 115 -1.83 -2.08 -2.97
N THR A 116 -0.55 -2.19 -3.35
CA THR A 116 0.09 -1.26 -4.30
C THR A 116 -0.63 -1.24 -5.64
N ALA A 117 -1.00 -2.41 -6.18
CA ALA A 117 -1.76 -2.50 -7.42
C ALA A 117 -3.15 -1.85 -7.28
N ALA A 118 -3.80 -1.98 -6.12
CA ALA A 118 -5.09 -1.35 -5.85
C ALA A 118 -4.96 0.19 -5.80
N ALA A 119 -3.91 0.71 -5.18
CA ALA A 119 -3.62 2.14 -5.17
C ALA A 119 -3.42 2.69 -6.59
N VAL A 120 -2.65 1.98 -7.43
CA VAL A 120 -2.42 2.37 -8.83
C VAL A 120 -3.70 2.26 -9.66
N ALA A 121 -4.52 1.23 -9.45
CA ALA A 121 -5.78 1.07 -10.17
C ALA A 121 -6.80 2.18 -9.86
N ASP A 122 -6.83 2.66 -8.62
CA ASP A 122 -7.78 3.69 -8.18
C ASP A 122 -7.30 5.12 -8.49
N HIS A 123 -5.99 5.38 -8.42
CA HIS A 123 -5.44 6.74 -8.41
C HIS A 123 -4.32 7.00 -9.44
N GLY A 124 -3.78 5.95 -10.07
CA GLY A 124 -2.66 6.02 -10.99
C GLY A 124 -3.07 5.96 -12.46
N GLU A 125 -2.07 6.00 -13.33
CA GLU A 125 -2.26 5.80 -14.77
C GLU A 125 -2.33 4.29 -15.10
N THR A 126 -3.15 3.92 -16.09
CA THR A 126 -3.35 2.53 -16.52
C THR A 126 -2.04 1.82 -16.89
N ASP A 127 -1.08 2.54 -17.46
CA ASP A 127 0.22 2.01 -17.86
C ASP A 127 1.11 1.66 -16.65
N MET A 128 0.98 2.38 -15.53
CA MET A 128 1.64 2.05 -14.27
C MET A 128 1.16 0.71 -13.72
N LEU A 129 -0.13 0.40 -13.88
CA LEU A 129 -0.68 -0.87 -13.43
C LEU A 129 -0.10 -2.06 -14.21
N VAL A 130 0.12 -1.89 -15.52
CA VAL A 130 0.79 -2.90 -16.36
C VAL A 130 2.26 -3.04 -15.96
N ARG A 131 2.99 -1.92 -15.78
CA ARG A 131 4.38 -1.96 -15.32
C ARG A 131 4.53 -2.66 -13.97
N HIS A 132 3.58 -2.45 -13.05
CA HIS A 132 3.56 -3.13 -11.76
C HIS A 132 3.41 -4.65 -11.88
N LEU A 133 2.64 -5.12 -12.86
CA LEU A 133 2.55 -6.55 -13.20
C LEU A 133 3.85 -7.09 -13.78
N GLU A 134 4.48 -6.36 -14.69
CA GLU A 134 5.75 -6.76 -15.31
C GLU A 134 6.91 -6.81 -14.32
N ALA A 135 6.87 -5.99 -13.27
CA ALA A 135 7.86 -5.96 -12.20
C ALA A 135 7.67 -7.04 -11.13
N ALA A 136 6.62 -7.87 -11.22
CA ALA A 136 6.35 -8.90 -10.23
C ALA A 136 7.46 -9.97 -10.20
N VAL A 137 7.89 -10.36 -8.99
CA VAL A 137 9.08 -11.20 -8.75
C VAL A 137 8.88 -12.69 -9.16
N GLN A 138 7.66 -13.12 -9.46
CA GLN A 138 7.39 -14.53 -9.79
C GLN A 138 7.96 -14.92 -11.17
N PRO A 139 8.44 -16.16 -11.36
CA PRO A 139 9.06 -16.59 -12.61
C PRO A 139 8.04 -16.73 -13.74
N THR A 140 6.74 -16.84 -13.43
CA THR A 140 5.67 -16.94 -14.42
C THR A 140 4.39 -16.27 -13.94
N VAL A 141 3.59 -15.77 -14.90
CA VAL A 141 2.26 -15.20 -14.61
C VAL A 141 1.33 -16.20 -13.90
N PRO A 142 1.20 -17.49 -14.31
CA PRO A 142 0.31 -18.40 -13.59
C PRO A 142 0.67 -18.59 -12.12
N ALA A 143 1.97 -18.63 -11.80
CA ALA A 143 2.43 -18.70 -10.41
C ALA A 143 2.04 -17.45 -9.63
N LEU A 144 2.22 -16.26 -10.21
CA LEU A 144 1.76 -15.00 -9.63
C LEU A 144 0.25 -14.98 -9.39
N LEU A 145 -0.55 -15.42 -10.37
CA LEU A 145 -2.00 -15.46 -10.26
C LEU A 145 -2.52 -16.51 -9.26
N GLU A 146 -1.77 -17.56 -8.97
CA GLU A 146 -2.10 -18.46 -7.86
C GLU A 146 -1.87 -17.74 -6.52
N GLU A 147 -0.70 -17.14 -6.36
CA GLU A 147 -0.31 -16.49 -5.12
C GLU A 147 -1.19 -15.28 -4.76
N VAL A 148 -1.45 -14.40 -5.73
CA VAL A 148 -2.34 -13.23 -5.56
C VAL A 148 -3.75 -13.65 -5.11
N ARG A 149 -4.21 -14.85 -5.48
CA ARG A 149 -5.50 -15.38 -5.04
C ARG A 149 -5.46 -15.97 -3.64
N SER A 150 -4.31 -16.48 -3.19
CA SER A 150 -4.18 -17.15 -1.89
C SER A 150 -3.94 -16.18 -0.74
N VAL A 151 -3.37 -14.99 -0.97
CA VAL A 151 -3.01 -14.03 0.09
C VAL A 151 -4.20 -13.35 0.78
N GLY A 152 -5.43 -13.58 0.33
CA GLY A 152 -6.64 -13.08 1.02
C GLY A 152 -6.80 -11.56 1.06
N HIS A 153 -6.19 -10.82 0.12
CA HIS A 153 -6.33 -9.36 0.07
C HIS A 153 -7.76 -8.94 -0.34
N PRO A 154 -8.43 -8.01 0.36
CA PRO A 154 -9.83 -7.65 0.08
C PRO A 154 -10.04 -7.04 -1.31
N ARG A 155 -8.99 -6.42 -1.88
CA ARG A 155 -8.99 -5.83 -3.23
C ARG A 155 -8.56 -6.77 -4.35
N THR A 156 -8.30 -8.06 -4.09
CA THR A 156 -7.76 -9.00 -5.09
C THR A 156 -8.60 -9.04 -6.37
N VAL A 157 -9.93 -9.16 -6.26
CA VAL A 157 -10.82 -9.24 -7.43
C VAL A 157 -10.75 -7.96 -8.26
N GLN A 158 -10.84 -6.80 -7.61
CA GLN A 158 -10.81 -5.49 -8.25
C GLN A 158 -9.50 -5.27 -9.00
N VAL A 159 -8.37 -5.61 -8.35
CA VAL A 159 -7.03 -5.52 -8.96
C VAL A 159 -6.91 -6.42 -10.19
N LEU A 160 -7.35 -7.67 -10.11
CA LEU A 160 -7.31 -8.58 -11.25
C LEU A 160 -8.20 -8.11 -12.40
N VAL A 161 -9.39 -7.56 -12.12
CA VAL A 161 -10.25 -6.98 -13.14
C VAL A 161 -9.59 -5.76 -13.82
N ALA A 162 -9.00 -4.85 -13.04
CA ALA A 162 -8.30 -3.69 -13.57
C ALA A 162 -7.09 -4.09 -14.42
N LEU A 163 -6.27 -5.03 -13.95
CA LEU A 163 -5.14 -5.58 -14.70
C LEU A 163 -5.59 -6.20 -16.03
N ALA A 164 -6.66 -6.98 -16.01
CA ALA A 164 -7.20 -7.59 -17.22
C ALA A 164 -7.79 -6.60 -18.24
N ALA A 165 -8.21 -5.41 -17.78
CA ALA A 165 -8.68 -4.33 -18.63
C ALA A 165 -7.50 -3.51 -19.20
N ALA A 166 -6.44 -3.36 -18.42
CA ALA A 166 -5.25 -2.59 -18.77
C ALA A 166 -4.28 -3.33 -19.70
N HIS A 167 -4.19 -4.67 -19.59
CA HIS A 167 -3.12 -5.43 -20.22
C HIS A 167 -3.24 -5.50 -21.76
N PRO A 168 -2.19 -5.17 -22.53
CA PRO A 168 -2.24 -5.14 -24.00
C PRO A 168 -2.27 -6.53 -24.64
N ASP A 169 -1.65 -7.55 -24.02
CA ASP A 169 -1.72 -8.94 -24.49
C ASP A 169 -3.09 -9.58 -24.15
N PRO A 170 -3.91 -9.96 -25.15
CA PRO A 170 -5.22 -10.56 -24.93
C PRO A 170 -5.16 -11.95 -24.26
N ALA A 171 -4.07 -12.70 -24.43
CA ALA A 171 -3.91 -14.01 -23.79
C ALA A 171 -3.69 -13.85 -22.29
N LEU A 172 -2.79 -12.94 -21.91
CA LEU A 172 -2.54 -12.57 -20.52
C LEU A 172 -3.80 -11.97 -19.88
N ALA A 173 -4.44 -11.00 -20.55
CA ALA A 173 -5.70 -10.44 -20.08
C ALA A 173 -6.77 -11.51 -19.80
N LYS A 174 -6.91 -12.51 -20.68
CA LYS A 174 -7.83 -13.66 -20.47
C LYS A 174 -7.45 -14.50 -19.25
N ALA A 175 -6.16 -14.77 -19.04
CA ALA A 175 -5.69 -15.51 -17.87
C ALA A 175 -6.01 -14.76 -16.56
N VAL A 176 -5.79 -13.44 -16.52
CA VAL A 176 -6.10 -12.60 -15.36
C VAL A 176 -7.62 -12.57 -15.07
N ARG A 177 -8.48 -12.44 -16.09
CA ARG A 177 -9.95 -12.52 -15.89
C ARG A 177 -10.39 -13.85 -15.30
N ARG A 178 -9.79 -14.95 -15.76
CA ARG A 178 -10.07 -16.28 -15.22
C ARG A 178 -9.69 -16.36 -13.75
N ALA A 179 -8.54 -15.82 -13.37
CA ALA A 179 -8.13 -15.75 -11.97
C ALA A 179 -9.12 -14.94 -11.12
N ALA A 180 -9.56 -13.77 -11.60
CA ALA A 180 -10.58 -12.96 -10.91
C ALA A 180 -11.86 -13.75 -10.65
N PHE A 181 -12.35 -14.48 -11.66
CA PHE A 181 -13.55 -15.31 -11.54
C PHE A 181 -13.36 -16.44 -10.52
N GLN A 182 -12.19 -17.08 -10.49
CA GLN A 182 -11.90 -18.18 -9.55
C GLN A 182 -11.92 -17.73 -8.08
N VAL A 183 -11.50 -16.50 -7.78
CA VAL A 183 -11.62 -15.93 -6.42
C VAL A 183 -13.08 -15.79 -6.04
N HIS A 184 -13.91 -15.28 -6.96
CA HIS A 184 -15.32 -15.03 -6.70
C HIS A 184 -16.11 -16.33 -6.47
N THR A 185 -15.75 -17.42 -7.15
CA THR A 185 -16.45 -18.72 -7.01
C THR A 185 -15.91 -19.62 -5.90
N GLY A 186 -14.76 -19.30 -5.32
CA GLY A 186 -14.09 -20.11 -4.30
C GLY A 186 -14.27 -19.60 -2.86
N GLY A 187 -15.07 -18.54 -2.66
CA GLY A 187 -15.44 -17.99 -1.35
C GLY A 187 -16.78 -18.49 -0.85
#